data_AF-A0A0F7ZX62-F1
#
_entry.id   AF-A0A0F7ZX62-F1
#
_cell.length_a   1.000
_cell.length_b   1.000
_cell.length_c   1.000
_cell.angle_alpha   90.00
_cell.angle_beta   90.00
_cell.angle_gamma   90.00
#
_symmetry.space_group_name_H-M   'P 1'
#
loop_
_entity.id
_entity.type
_entity.pdbx_description
1 polymer ?
#
loop_
_entity_poly.entity_id
_entity_poly.type
_entity_poly.pdbx_seq_one_letter_code
_entity_poly.pdbx_strand_id
1 'polypeptide(L)'
;MTENHHVRVHSRCGACGFRFDPGDLFYACEKPVALRSGTITIDAAAIVCQGAFGKAKFPESGYCENQHNHPWVFCRIPECRHCRSSPDCATVHAQCLKLFFSDCKEEKRPKLRWLWLAATWRSPWQGALPLDVEPAVGYRDSHGILDELPRMLLLPPELKAMIWEFCAPSPLWVFTAVSDLRAEMAASRQHKRSAIPLIKINSWARGCGLKYSNSSGSPIIRLTFDSRGLRRIERLSMRPSKSSSGSDFNAFIVESVERFYGVLVEFEHDLARLQLPAGEANAFYIWDIPCPPTLERCFDNLSHPLSPCHLGTVQLRGCTGITFFMSGASTYAVHVHTSNRPFAQATFEALPIARQRMVSWVYVPIDGQITKFGFSHVSKRAGNVSRQSLLVAAKHGTYRRTPHWAP
;
A
#
# COMPACT_ATOMS: atom_id res chain seq x y z
N MET A 1 -28.82 -18.02 -11.82
CA MET A 1 -28.16 -17.76 -10.51
C MET A 1 -27.64 -16.34 -10.59
N THR A 2 -28.16 -15.43 -9.77
CA THR A 2 -27.64 -14.06 -9.68
C THR A 2 -26.23 -14.13 -9.11
N GLU A 3 -25.21 -13.79 -9.90
CA GLU A 3 -23.84 -13.72 -9.43
C GLU A 3 -23.77 -12.72 -8.28
N ASN A 4 -23.37 -13.18 -7.08
CA ASN A 4 -23.14 -12.30 -5.95
C ASN A 4 -22.03 -11.32 -6.30
N HIS A 5 -22.29 -10.03 -6.14
CA HIS A 5 -21.36 -8.99 -6.55
C HIS A 5 -20.26 -8.81 -5.49
N HIS A 6 -19.01 -9.04 -5.88
CA HIS A 6 -17.85 -9.01 -4.98
C HIS A 6 -17.38 -7.59 -4.71
N VAL A 7 -17.39 -7.17 -3.45
CA VAL A 7 -16.89 -5.87 -2.99
C VAL A 7 -15.59 -6.07 -2.22
N ARG A 8 -14.50 -5.47 -2.71
CA ARG A 8 -13.20 -5.55 -2.03
C ARG A 8 -13.18 -4.66 -0.79
N VAL A 9 -12.78 -5.23 0.34
CA VAL A 9 -12.53 -4.49 1.58
C VAL A 9 -11.02 -4.34 1.74
N HIS A 10 -10.54 -3.10 1.66
CA HIS A 10 -9.12 -2.79 1.77
C HIS A 10 -8.65 -2.75 3.22
N SER A 11 -7.38 -3.09 3.46
CA SER A 11 -6.77 -3.08 4.81
C SER A 11 -6.45 -1.68 5.32
N ARG A 12 -6.54 -0.65 4.48
CA ARG A 12 -6.24 0.74 4.81
C ARG A 12 -7.40 1.64 4.40
N CYS A 13 -7.66 2.64 5.22
CA CYS A 13 -8.72 3.62 4.98
C CYS A 13 -8.33 4.57 3.85
N GLY A 14 -9.19 4.70 2.85
CA GLY A 14 -9.01 5.54 1.67
C GLY A 14 -8.88 7.03 1.96
N ALA A 15 -9.38 7.50 3.11
CA ALA A 15 -9.28 8.90 3.52
C ALA A 15 -7.98 9.20 4.27
N CYS A 16 -7.71 8.52 5.39
CA CYS A 16 -6.56 8.83 6.25
C CYS A 16 -5.31 8.01 5.94
N GLY A 17 -5.46 6.88 5.26
CA GLY A 17 -4.36 5.97 4.91
C GLY A 17 -3.84 5.04 5.99
N PHE A 18 -4.32 5.18 7.22
CA PHE A 18 -4.04 4.22 8.30
C PHE A 18 -4.72 2.88 8.06
N ARG A 19 -4.15 1.84 8.69
CA ARG A 19 -4.72 0.49 8.70
C ARG A 19 -6.03 0.48 9.48
N PHE A 20 -6.91 -0.45 9.12
CA PHE A 20 -8.06 -0.78 9.92
C PHE A 20 -7.67 -1.79 10.99
N ASP A 21 -8.09 -1.53 12.23
CA ASP A 21 -8.02 -2.49 13.32
C ASP A 21 -9.32 -3.31 13.37
N PRO A 22 -9.26 -4.59 13.79
CA PRO A 22 -10.48 -5.36 14.01
C PRO A 22 -11.45 -4.64 14.95
N GLY A 23 -12.72 -4.56 14.56
CA GLY A 23 -13.74 -3.79 15.27
C GLY A 23 -13.97 -2.38 14.74
N ASP A 24 -13.04 -1.83 13.94
CA ASP A 24 -13.19 -0.51 13.34
C ASP A 24 -14.48 -0.42 12.51
N LEU A 25 -15.21 0.67 12.70
CA LEU A 25 -16.39 0.93 11.88
C LEU A 25 -15.93 1.47 10.52
N PHE A 26 -16.36 0.84 9.44
CA PHE A 26 -15.99 1.25 8.09
C PHE A 26 -17.19 1.30 7.13
N TYR A 27 -16.97 1.99 6.02
CA TYR A 27 -17.81 2.02 4.83
C TYR A 27 -17.01 1.47 3.65
N ALA A 28 -17.66 0.72 2.76
CA ALA A 28 -17.12 0.40 1.45
C ALA A 28 -18.08 0.90 0.37
N CYS A 29 -17.56 1.48 -0.71
CA CYS A 29 -18.41 1.99 -1.80
C CYS A 29 -17.82 1.74 -3.19
N GLU A 30 -18.70 1.36 -4.12
CA GLU A 30 -18.41 1.33 -5.55
C GLU A 30 -18.49 2.74 -6.17
N LYS A 31 -18.12 2.84 -7.45
CA LYS A 31 -18.08 4.10 -8.18
C LYS A 31 -19.45 4.81 -8.17
N PRO A 32 -19.54 6.09 -7.80
CA PRO A 32 -20.79 6.85 -7.89
C PRO A 32 -21.17 7.04 -9.37
N VAL A 33 -22.40 6.66 -9.75
CA VAL A 33 -22.97 6.81 -11.11
C VAL A 33 -23.90 8.03 -11.16
N ALA A 34 -23.81 8.84 -12.23
CA ALA A 34 -24.72 9.96 -12.49
C ALA A 34 -25.81 9.58 -13.51
N LEU A 35 -27.07 9.97 -13.26
CA LEU A 35 -28.21 9.74 -14.18
C LEU A 35 -28.36 10.88 -15.22
N ARG A 36 -28.94 10.54 -16.38
CA ARG A 36 -29.00 11.37 -17.62
C ARG A 36 -30.02 12.52 -17.63
N SER A 37 -30.86 12.73 -16.62
CA SER A 37 -32.07 13.59 -16.76
C SER A 37 -31.95 15.04 -16.28
N GLY A 38 -30.77 15.56 -15.89
CA GLY A 38 -30.59 16.98 -15.53
C GLY A 38 -31.29 17.45 -14.23
N THR A 39 -32.37 16.79 -13.82
CA THR A 39 -32.93 16.79 -12.47
C THR A 39 -32.32 15.62 -11.74
N ILE A 40 -31.27 15.88 -10.96
CA ILE A 40 -30.66 14.86 -10.12
C ILE A 40 -31.43 14.84 -8.80
N THR A 41 -32.56 14.15 -8.75
CA THR A 41 -32.82 13.36 -7.54
C THR A 41 -31.60 12.48 -7.39
N ILE A 42 -30.91 12.58 -6.25
CA ILE A 42 -29.92 11.57 -5.87
C ILE A 42 -30.72 10.28 -5.86
N ASP A 43 -30.71 9.53 -6.96
CA ASP A 43 -31.33 8.23 -6.95
C ASP A 43 -30.63 7.50 -5.83
N ALA A 44 -31.47 6.96 -4.96
CA ALA A 44 -31.07 6.27 -3.78
C ALA A 44 -29.88 5.38 -4.16
N ALA A 45 -29.84 4.70 -5.32
CA ALA A 45 -28.73 3.89 -5.82
C ALA A 45 -27.29 4.45 -5.66
N ALA A 46 -27.06 5.74 -5.92
CA ALA A 46 -25.70 6.34 -5.86
C ALA A 46 -25.30 6.80 -4.44
N ILE A 47 -26.27 6.82 -3.52
CA ILE A 47 -26.12 6.89 -2.06
C ILE A 47 -26.93 5.72 -1.43
N VAL A 48 -26.97 4.52 -2.06
CA VAL A 48 -27.67 3.31 -1.53
C VAL A 48 -26.65 2.57 -0.68
N CYS A 49 -26.03 3.37 0.16
CA CYS A 49 -25.35 2.96 1.34
C CYS A 49 -26.14 3.40 2.58
N GLN A 50 -27.42 3.78 2.45
CA GLN A 50 -28.29 4.02 3.61
C GLN A 50 -29.02 2.76 4.12
N GLY A 51 -29.17 1.69 3.33
CA GLY A 51 -29.84 0.44 3.78
C GLY A 51 -28.92 -0.75 4.08
N ALA A 52 -27.66 -0.67 3.68
CA ALA A 52 -26.75 -1.83 3.64
C ALA A 52 -25.36 -1.58 4.23
N PHE A 53 -25.05 -0.31 4.47
CA PHE A 53 -23.71 0.15 4.79
C PHE A 53 -23.81 1.09 5.97
N GLY A 54 -23.56 0.57 7.15
CA GLY A 54 -23.74 1.30 8.39
C GLY A 54 -23.20 0.47 9.55
N LYS A 55 -21.99 0.84 9.99
CA LYS A 55 -21.28 0.24 11.14
C LYS A 55 -20.88 -1.23 10.99
N ALA A 56 -20.50 -1.69 9.79
CA ALA A 56 -19.79 -2.97 9.70
C ALA A 56 -18.48 -2.84 10.49
N LYS A 57 -18.23 -3.80 11.38
CA LYS A 57 -16.97 -3.91 12.11
C LYS A 57 -15.96 -4.57 11.19
N PHE A 58 -14.79 -3.97 11.07
CA PHE A 58 -13.70 -4.56 10.34
C PHE A 58 -13.39 -5.94 10.96
N PRO A 59 -13.40 -7.03 10.17
CA PRO A 59 -13.40 -8.37 10.76
C PRO A 59 -12.01 -8.74 11.28
N GLU A 60 -11.98 -9.58 12.33
CA GLU A 60 -10.74 -10.18 12.84
C GLU A 60 -10.08 -11.13 11.83
N SER A 61 -10.87 -11.72 10.94
CA SER A 61 -10.42 -12.69 9.94
C SER A 61 -10.35 -12.10 8.53
N GLY A 62 -9.59 -12.76 7.64
CA GLY A 62 -9.57 -12.44 6.20
C GLY A 62 -10.88 -12.77 5.47
N TYR A 63 -11.82 -13.42 6.15
CA TYR A 63 -13.18 -13.67 5.68
C TYR A 63 -14.11 -12.65 6.35
N CYS A 64 -14.80 -11.87 5.52
CA CYS A 64 -15.93 -11.10 6.02
C CYS A 64 -17.12 -12.04 6.15
N GLU A 65 -17.80 -12.01 7.30
CA GLU A 65 -19.08 -12.71 7.46
C GLU A 65 -20.11 -12.02 6.57
N ASN A 66 -20.49 -12.64 5.45
CA ASN A 66 -21.41 -12.07 4.48
C ASN A 66 -22.89 -12.15 4.91
N GLN A 67 -23.17 -12.10 6.23
CA GLN A 67 -24.53 -12.08 6.77
C GLN A 67 -25.09 -10.66 6.74
N HIS A 68 -25.08 -10.06 5.57
CA HIS A 68 -25.67 -8.75 5.33
C HIS A 68 -26.77 -9.03 4.32
N ASN A 69 -28.01 -8.64 4.60
CA ASN A 69 -29.21 -8.94 3.80
C ASN A 69 -29.19 -8.24 2.41
N HIS A 70 -28.09 -8.36 1.67
CA HIS A 70 -27.73 -7.65 0.45
C HIS A 70 -27.01 -8.61 -0.52
N PRO A 71 -27.05 -8.37 -1.84
CA PRO A 71 -26.47 -9.26 -2.86
C PRO A 71 -24.93 -9.17 -2.97
N TRP A 72 -24.27 -8.54 -1.98
CA TRP A 72 -22.84 -8.26 -2.02
C TRP A 72 -22.04 -9.22 -1.14
N VAL A 73 -20.86 -9.58 -1.62
CA VAL A 73 -19.89 -10.41 -0.88
C VAL A 73 -18.66 -9.57 -0.59
N PHE A 74 -18.47 -9.22 0.68
CA PHE A 74 -17.26 -8.53 1.12
C PHE A 74 -16.08 -9.49 1.11
N CYS A 75 -14.99 -9.06 0.49
CA CYS A 75 -13.82 -9.91 0.29
C CYS A 75 -12.53 -9.16 0.62
N ARG A 76 -11.70 -9.78 1.47
CA ARG A 76 -10.36 -9.31 1.82
C ARG A 76 -9.26 -10.23 1.29
N ILE A 77 -9.62 -11.25 0.51
CA ILE A 77 -8.66 -12.19 -0.07
C ILE A 77 -7.85 -11.44 -1.15
N PRO A 78 -6.53 -11.25 -0.96
CA PRO A 78 -5.73 -10.38 -1.84
C PRO A 78 -5.79 -10.82 -3.31
N GLU A 79 -5.78 -12.14 -3.53
CA GLU A 79 -5.76 -12.78 -4.85
C GLU A 79 -7.14 -13.30 -5.31
N CYS A 80 -8.24 -12.76 -4.77
CA CYS A 80 -9.58 -13.14 -5.19
C CYS A 80 -9.81 -12.79 -6.67
N ARG A 81 -10.07 -13.80 -7.51
CA ARG A 81 -10.34 -13.63 -8.95
C ARG A 81 -11.58 -12.76 -9.20
N HIS A 82 -12.65 -12.96 -8.43
CA HIS A 82 -13.87 -12.16 -8.55
C HIS A 82 -13.62 -10.68 -8.24
N CYS A 83 -12.84 -10.37 -7.20
CA CYS A 83 -12.49 -8.97 -6.91
C CYS A 83 -11.60 -8.31 -7.97
N ARG A 84 -10.82 -9.08 -8.75
CA ARG A 84 -10.02 -8.53 -9.84
C ARG A 84 -10.88 -8.14 -11.04
N SER A 85 -12.00 -8.85 -11.26
CA SER A 85 -12.99 -8.53 -12.31
C SER A 85 -14.07 -7.55 -11.85
N SER A 86 -14.24 -7.35 -10.55
CA SER A 86 -15.19 -6.38 -9.99
C SER A 86 -14.77 -4.92 -10.24
N PRO A 87 -15.72 -3.97 -10.20
CA PRO A 87 -15.42 -2.55 -10.14
C PRO A 87 -14.53 -2.18 -8.94
N ASP A 88 -13.78 -1.08 -9.08
CA ASP A 88 -13.00 -0.54 -7.96
C ASP A 88 -13.91 -0.13 -6.80
N CYS A 89 -13.48 -0.49 -5.59
CA CYS A 89 -14.18 -0.20 -4.35
C CYS A 89 -13.30 0.69 -3.46
N ALA A 90 -13.88 1.68 -2.80
CA ALA A 90 -13.24 2.42 -1.72
C ALA A 90 -13.57 1.75 -0.39
N THR A 91 -12.69 1.85 0.60
CA THR A 91 -12.95 1.45 2.00
C THR A 91 -12.50 2.57 2.92
N VAL A 92 -13.35 3.09 3.79
CA VAL A 92 -13.08 4.30 4.59
C VAL A 92 -13.62 4.12 6.02
N HIS A 93 -12.87 4.55 7.04
CA HIS A 93 -13.37 4.61 8.42
C HIS A 93 -14.62 5.47 8.51
N ALA A 94 -15.56 5.07 9.35
CA ALA A 94 -16.79 5.82 9.58
C ALA A 94 -16.52 7.23 10.12
N GLN A 95 -15.53 7.37 11.00
CA GLN A 95 -15.12 8.67 11.52
C GLN A 95 -14.42 9.52 10.45
N CYS A 96 -13.54 8.92 9.63
CA CYS A 96 -12.86 9.64 8.56
C CYS A 96 -13.85 10.17 7.51
N LEU A 97 -14.89 9.40 7.20
CA LEU A 97 -15.96 9.84 6.30
C LEU A 97 -16.66 11.09 6.87
N LYS A 98 -17.03 11.08 8.16
CA LYS A 98 -17.66 12.23 8.82
C LYS A 98 -16.75 13.45 8.81
N LEU A 99 -15.48 13.28 9.16
CA LEU A 99 -14.48 14.35 9.16
C LEU A 99 -14.29 14.94 7.75
N PHE A 100 -14.24 14.11 6.72
CA PHE A 100 -14.11 14.58 5.34
C PHE A 100 -15.27 15.51 4.90
N PHE A 101 -16.45 15.36 5.54
CA PHE A 101 -17.65 16.14 5.25
C PHE A 101 -18.00 17.19 6.33
N SER A 102 -17.16 17.43 7.35
CA SER A 102 -17.53 18.24 8.53
C SER A 102 -17.83 19.72 8.22
N ASP A 103 -17.20 20.30 7.18
CA ASP A 103 -17.29 21.75 6.88
C ASP A 103 -18.17 22.08 5.66
N CYS A 104 -19.15 21.22 5.36
CA CYS A 104 -19.80 21.22 4.04
C CYS A 104 -20.88 22.32 3.89
N LYS A 105 -20.49 23.52 3.43
CA LYS A 105 -21.40 24.51 2.82
C LYS A 105 -21.66 24.27 1.32
N GLU A 106 -20.79 23.51 0.66
CA GLU A 106 -20.86 23.19 -0.77
C GLU A 106 -21.61 21.86 -1.06
N GLU A 107 -21.92 21.61 -2.34
CA GLU A 107 -22.53 20.37 -2.80
C GLU A 107 -21.73 19.12 -2.37
N LYS A 108 -22.42 18.11 -1.84
CA LYS A 108 -21.81 16.86 -1.33
C LYS A 108 -21.27 15.94 -2.43
N ARG A 109 -21.78 16.08 -3.67
CA ARG A 109 -21.48 15.14 -4.78
C ARG A 109 -20.02 15.19 -5.27
N PRO A 110 -19.42 16.37 -5.54
CA PRO A 110 -18.02 16.46 -5.93
C PRO A 110 -17.08 15.83 -4.89
N LYS A 111 -17.37 16.07 -3.60
CA LYS A 111 -16.55 15.56 -2.48
C LYS A 111 -16.59 14.03 -2.36
N LEU A 112 -17.74 13.41 -2.58
CA LEU A 112 -17.82 11.93 -2.60
C LEU A 112 -17.00 11.34 -3.75
N ARG A 113 -17.02 11.98 -4.93
CA ARG A 113 -16.18 11.57 -6.06
C ARG A 113 -14.69 11.73 -5.75
N TRP A 114 -14.29 12.84 -5.12
CA TRP A 114 -12.89 13.05 -4.69
C TRP A 114 -12.43 11.96 -3.74
N LEU A 115 -13.22 11.65 -2.72
CA LEU A 115 -12.90 10.60 -1.77
C LEU A 115 -12.82 9.22 -2.45
N TRP A 116 -13.77 8.92 -3.34
CA TRP A 116 -13.75 7.66 -4.09
C TRP A 116 -12.50 7.52 -4.98
N LEU A 117 -12.12 8.59 -5.70
CA LEU A 117 -10.88 8.62 -6.49
C LEU A 117 -9.65 8.44 -5.61
N ALA A 118 -9.55 9.23 -4.54
CA ALA A 118 -8.43 9.19 -3.60
C ALA A 118 -8.27 7.80 -2.96
N ALA A 119 -9.37 7.10 -2.69
CA ALA A 119 -9.35 5.76 -2.12
C ALA A 119 -8.95 4.69 -3.14
N THR A 120 -9.47 4.76 -4.36
CA THR A 120 -9.27 3.73 -5.40
C THR A 120 -7.94 3.87 -6.13
N TRP A 121 -7.43 5.09 -6.31
CA TRP A 121 -6.16 5.38 -7.01
C TRP A 121 -4.92 5.19 -6.13
N ARG A 122 -5.09 4.65 -4.92
CA ARG A 122 -3.99 4.12 -4.10
C ARG A 122 -3.41 2.85 -4.68
N SER A 123 -4.24 2.06 -5.36
CA SER A 123 -3.81 0.92 -6.14
C SER A 123 -3.13 1.43 -7.42
N PRO A 124 -1.87 1.04 -7.69
CA PRO A 124 -1.10 1.54 -8.82
C PRO A 124 -1.80 1.45 -10.19
N TRP A 125 -2.60 0.40 -10.38
CA TRP A 125 -3.47 0.18 -11.54
C TRP A 125 -4.74 -0.59 -11.10
N GLN A 126 -5.67 -0.82 -12.02
CA GLN A 126 -6.88 -1.58 -11.75
C GLN A 126 -6.58 -3.04 -11.40
N GLY A 127 -7.19 -3.55 -10.32
CA GLY A 127 -6.95 -4.90 -9.82
C GLY A 127 -5.66 -5.09 -9.01
N ALA A 128 -4.75 -4.10 -8.99
CA ALA A 128 -3.59 -4.11 -8.10
C ALA A 128 -4.02 -4.03 -6.63
N LEU A 129 -3.27 -4.69 -5.75
CA LEU A 129 -3.40 -4.46 -4.32
C LEU A 129 -2.85 -3.07 -3.98
N PRO A 130 -3.47 -2.32 -3.06
CA PRO A 130 -2.87 -1.11 -2.53
C PRO A 130 -1.51 -1.42 -1.91
N LEU A 131 -0.57 -0.49 -2.08
CA LEU A 131 0.75 -0.65 -1.49
C LEU A 131 0.66 -0.52 0.03
N ASP A 132 1.42 -1.37 0.72
CA ASP A 132 1.50 -1.37 2.17
C ASP A 132 2.53 -0.33 2.65
N VAL A 133 2.24 0.93 2.36
CA VAL A 133 3.09 2.09 2.63
C VAL A 133 2.44 2.97 3.69
N GLU A 134 3.19 3.34 4.73
CA GLU A 134 2.67 4.18 5.82
C GLU A 134 2.31 5.59 5.34
N PRO A 135 1.20 6.17 5.85
CA PRO A 135 0.90 7.57 5.58
C PRO A 135 1.94 8.47 6.23
N ALA A 136 2.61 9.27 5.42
CA ALA A 136 3.45 10.36 5.91
C ALA A 136 2.53 11.53 6.28
N VAL A 137 2.21 11.65 7.58
CA VAL A 137 1.42 12.78 8.09
C VAL A 137 2.38 13.78 8.71
N GLY A 138 2.60 14.90 8.02
CA GLY A 138 3.48 15.97 8.48
C GLY A 138 2.72 16.97 9.34
N TYR A 139 3.29 17.39 10.47
CA TYR A 139 2.71 18.50 11.23
C TYR A 139 2.78 19.84 10.47
N ARG A 140 3.73 19.99 9.52
CA ARG A 140 3.95 21.25 8.77
C ARG A 140 2.90 21.54 7.69
N ASP A 141 2.22 20.51 7.20
CA ASP A 141 1.23 20.62 6.13
C ASP A 141 -0.21 20.65 6.68
N SER A 142 -0.35 20.65 8.01
CA SER A 142 -1.64 20.53 8.68
C SER A 142 -2.45 21.82 8.58
N HIS A 143 -3.21 21.93 7.49
CA HIS A 143 -4.23 22.95 7.34
C HIS A 143 -5.36 22.65 8.34
N GLY A 144 -5.41 23.39 9.44
CA GLY A 144 -6.56 23.43 10.35
C GLY A 144 -6.33 22.95 11.79
N ILE A 145 -5.49 21.94 12.06
CA ILE A 145 -5.35 21.48 13.47
C ILE A 145 -4.36 22.31 14.29
N LEU A 146 -3.30 22.83 13.67
CA LEU A 146 -2.39 23.75 14.35
C LEU A 146 -3.06 25.10 14.65
N ASP A 147 -4.05 25.49 13.84
CA ASP A 147 -4.87 26.67 14.07
C ASP A 147 -5.73 26.48 15.34
N GLU A 148 -6.16 25.26 15.64
CA GLU A 148 -6.85 24.90 16.88
C GLU A 148 -5.91 24.68 18.08
N LEU A 149 -4.60 24.57 17.83
CA LEU A 149 -3.57 24.39 18.86
C LEU A 149 -2.52 25.52 18.81
N PRO A 150 -2.92 26.79 19.05
CA PRO A 150 -2.05 27.95 18.86
C PRO A 150 -0.79 27.92 19.73
N ARG A 151 -0.82 27.22 20.88
CA ARG A 151 0.37 27.04 21.74
C ARG A 151 1.40 26.06 21.16
N MET A 152 1.01 25.14 20.29
CA MET A 152 1.95 24.28 19.58
C MET A 152 2.80 25.06 18.58
N LEU A 153 2.25 26.11 17.95
CA LEU A 153 2.98 26.96 17.01
C LEU A 153 4.19 27.66 17.66
N LEU A 154 4.07 27.98 18.95
CA LEU A 154 5.11 28.64 19.76
C LEU A 154 6.28 27.72 20.12
N LEU A 155 6.14 26.41 19.96
CA LEU A 155 7.20 25.47 20.29
C LEU A 155 8.30 25.47 19.20
N PRO A 156 9.57 25.27 19.58
CA PRO A 156 10.66 24.97 18.64
C PRO A 156 10.31 23.76 17.74
N PRO A 157 10.79 23.74 16.48
CA PRO A 157 10.56 22.63 15.55
C PRO A 157 10.87 21.24 16.12
N GLU A 158 11.90 21.14 16.95
CA GLU A 158 12.36 19.91 17.59
C GLU A 158 11.30 19.38 18.57
N LEU A 159 10.76 20.26 19.43
CA LEU A 159 9.71 19.89 20.37
C LEU A 159 8.40 19.57 19.66
N LYS A 160 8.08 20.28 18.57
CA LYS A 160 6.93 19.93 17.72
C LYS A 160 7.07 18.54 17.13
N ALA A 161 8.25 18.20 16.62
CA ALA A 161 8.53 16.87 16.08
C ALA A 161 8.42 15.79 17.17
N MET A 162 9.02 16.01 18.34
CA MET A 162 8.93 15.07 19.46
C MET A 162 7.49 14.83 19.92
N ILE A 163 6.68 15.89 20.07
CA ILE A 163 5.27 15.77 20.44
C ILE A 163 4.49 15.06 19.34
N TRP A 164 4.75 15.39 18.08
CA TRP A 164 4.09 14.76 16.94
C TRP A 164 4.37 13.26 16.87
N GLU A 165 5.63 12.85 17.06
CA GLU A 165 6.07 11.46 17.13
C GLU A 165 5.50 10.75 18.36
N PHE A 166 5.46 11.40 19.52
CA PHE A 166 4.85 10.86 20.73
C PHE A 166 3.34 10.61 20.55
N CYS A 167 2.68 11.46 19.77
CA CYS A 167 1.28 11.34 19.43
C CYS A 167 1.00 10.35 18.29
N ALA A 168 1.97 9.56 17.80
CA ALA A 168 1.74 8.55 16.77
C ALA A 168 1.36 7.19 17.39
N PRO A 169 0.28 6.50 16.96
CA PRO A 169 -0.85 6.92 16.12
C PRO A 169 -2.03 7.40 16.98
N SER A 170 -2.28 8.71 17.03
CA SER A 170 -3.42 9.31 17.75
C SER A 170 -4.51 9.78 16.78
N PRO A 171 -5.73 10.07 17.29
CA PRO A 171 -6.80 10.69 16.50
C PRO A 171 -6.37 11.99 15.79
N LEU A 172 -5.36 12.69 16.33
CA LEU A 172 -4.76 13.88 15.73
C LEU A 172 -4.16 13.57 14.34
N TRP A 173 -3.41 12.47 14.22
CA TRP A 173 -2.82 12.05 12.94
C TRP A 173 -3.90 11.70 11.91
N VAL A 174 -4.96 11.02 12.35
CA VAL A 174 -6.10 10.68 11.50
C VAL A 174 -6.80 11.95 11.01
N PHE A 175 -7.05 12.91 11.90
CA PHE A 175 -7.67 14.18 11.54
C PHE A 175 -6.83 14.94 10.52
N THR A 176 -5.53 15.10 10.78
CA THR A 176 -4.61 15.80 9.87
C THR A 176 -4.59 15.15 8.49
N ALA A 177 -4.43 13.82 8.41
CA ALA A 177 -4.42 13.12 7.13
C ALA A 177 -5.71 13.32 6.30
N VAL A 178 -6.87 13.33 6.96
CA VAL A 178 -8.17 13.55 6.29
C VAL A 178 -8.31 15.01 5.85
N SER A 179 -7.90 15.96 6.68
CA SER A 179 -7.94 17.39 6.39
C SER A 179 -7.01 17.76 5.23
N ASP A 180 -5.79 17.23 5.21
CA ASP A 180 -4.82 17.46 4.14
C ASP A 180 -5.33 16.90 2.82
N LEU A 181 -5.86 15.67 2.82
CA LEU A 181 -6.49 15.08 1.64
C LEU A 181 -7.60 15.98 1.10
N ARG A 182 -8.48 16.46 1.98
CA ARG A 182 -9.60 17.33 1.60
C ARG A 182 -9.11 18.66 1.01
N ALA A 183 -8.14 19.30 1.66
CA ALA A 183 -7.57 20.57 1.22
C ALA A 183 -6.91 20.43 -0.16
N GLU A 184 -6.15 19.37 -0.39
CA GLU A 184 -5.53 19.10 -1.69
C GLU A 184 -6.56 18.86 -2.79
N MET A 185 -7.60 18.07 -2.51
CA MET A 185 -8.68 17.82 -3.48
C MET A 185 -9.42 19.10 -3.85
N ALA A 186 -9.61 20.01 -2.88
CA ALA A 186 -10.24 21.31 -3.09
C ALA A 186 -9.33 22.28 -3.85
N ALA A 187 -8.01 22.26 -3.59
CA ALA A 187 -7.04 23.12 -4.26
C ALA A 187 -6.69 22.66 -5.69
N SER A 188 -6.98 21.40 -6.02
CA SER A 188 -6.65 20.82 -7.31
C SER A 188 -7.31 21.57 -8.46
N ARG A 189 -6.49 21.99 -9.42
CA ARG A 189 -6.94 22.70 -10.64
C ARG A 189 -7.19 21.77 -11.84
N GLN A 190 -6.94 20.47 -11.71
CA GLN A 190 -7.03 19.50 -12.81
C GLN A 190 -8.27 18.62 -12.69
N HIS A 191 -9.32 18.90 -13.48
CA HIS A 191 -10.59 18.15 -13.37
C HIS A 191 -10.56 16.75 -13.98
N LYS A 192 -9.95 16.57 -15.15
CA LYS A 192 -9.64 15.28 -15.80
C LYS A 192 -8.81 15.49 -17.06
N ARG A 193 -7.84 14.62 -17.33
CA ARG A 193 -7.12 14.58 -18.62
C ARG A 193 -7.33 13.25 -19.33
N SER A 194 -7.23 13.29 -20.66
CA SER A 194 -7.12 12.05 -21.46
C SER A 194 -5.90 11.26 -21.02
N ALA A 195 -5.98 9.93 -21.13
CA ALA A 195 -4.86 9.05 -20.80
C ALA A 195 -3.64 9.36 -21.67
N ILE A 196 -2.46 9.46 -21.06
CA ILE A 196 -1.21 9.83 -21.73
C ILE A 196 -0.26 8.63 -21.67
N PRO A 197 0.40 8.24 -22.77
CA PRO A 197 1.43 7.20 -22.72
C PRO A 197 2.54 7.58 -21.74
N LEU A 198 2.85 6.68 -20.79
CA LEU A 198 3.86 6.93 -19.76
C LEU A 198 5.22 7.28 -20.38
N ILE A 199 5.54 6.66 -21.51
CA ILE A 199 6.76 6.92 -22.29
C ILE A 199 6.85 8.34 -22.89
N LYS A 200 5.78 9.14 -22.89
CA LYS A 200 5.79 10.54 -23.33
C LYS A 200 6.01 11.52 -22.18
N ILE A 201 5.97 11.03 -20.94
CA ILE A 201 6.10 11.84 -19.74
C ILE A 201 7.57 11.94 -19.36
N ASN A 202 8.08 13.17 -19.22
CA ASN A 202 9.43 13.41 -18.71
C ASN A 202 9.45 13.47 -17.18
N SER A 203 8.53 14.25 -16.61
CA SER A 203 8.40 14.36 -15.16
C SER A 203 7.01 14.80 -14.75
N TRP A 204 6.55 14.30 -13.63
CA TRP A 204 5.34 14.75 -12.95
C TRP A 204 5.47 14.50 -11.45
N ALA A 205 4.90 15.38 -10.64
CA ALA A 205 4.70 15.15 -9.22
C ALA A 205 3.28 15.60 -8.85
N ARG A 206 2.67 14.96 -7.87
CA ARG A 206 1.36 15.34 -7.32
C ARG A 206 1.36 16.83 -6.96
N GLY A 207 0.32 17.56 -7.37
CA GLY A 207 0.21 19.02 -7.20
C GLY A 207 1.11 19.86 -8.11
N CYS A 208 1.93 19.24 -8.96
CA CYS A 208 2.81 19.92 -9.91
C CYS A 208 2.36 19.72 -11.37
N GLY A 209 2.85 20.60 -12.25
CA GLY A 209 2.58 20.51 -13.69
C GLY A 209 3.28 19.32 -14.37
N LEU A 210 2.56 18.64 -15.26
CA LEU A 210 3.10 17.59 -16.13
C LEU A 210 4.09 18.18 -17.16
N LYS A 211 5.28 17.57 -17.29
CA LYS A 211 6.25 17.92 -18.33
C LYS A 211 6.43 16.76 -19.31
N TYR A 212 6.40 17.07 -20.60
CA TYR A 212 6.56 16.10 -21.69
C TYR A 212 8.02 15.87 -22.05
N SER A 213 8.32 14.69 -22.59
CA SER A 213 9.66 14.33 -23.07
C SER A 213 9.88 14.91 -24.47
N ASN A 214 10.83 15.84 -24.58
CA ASN A 214 11.25 16.41 -25.87
C ASN A 214 12.40 15.62 -26.52
N SER A 215 13.04 14.69 -25.78
CA SER A 215 14.17 13.88 -26.26
C SER A 215 14.19 12.47 -25.66
N SER A 216 14.86 11.56 -26.35
CA SER A 216 14.99 10.12 -26.03
C SER A 216 16.11 9.81 -25.03
N GLY A 217 16.74 10.81 -24.42
CA GLY A 217 18.04 10.66 -23.74
C GLY A 217 18.02 10.02 -22.35
N SER A 218 16.85 9.69 -21.79
CA SER A 218 16.72 9.09 -20.46
C SER A 218 16.06 7.70 -20.54
N PRO A 219 16.85 6.61 -20.48
CA PRO A 219 16.38 5.26 -20.75
C PRO A 219 15.65 4.62 -19.56
N ILE A 220 15.64 5.25 -18.38
CA ILE A 220 15.03 4.71 -17.17
C ILE A 220 13.86 5.59 -16.73
N ILE A 221 12.77 4.96 -16.32
CA ILE A 221 11.64 5.62 -15.64
C ILE A 221 11.61 5.13 -14.19
N ARG A 222 11.53 6.08 -13.26
CA ARG A 222 11.21 5.82 -11.86
C ARG A 222 9.81 6.32 -11.54
N LEU A 223 8.99 5.43 -11.01
CA LEU A 223 7.69 5.73 -10.42
C LEU A 223 7.85 5.67 -8.90
N THR A 224 7.37 6.69 -8.21
CA THR A 224 7.32 6.73 -6.74
C THR A 224 5.88 6.77 -6.30
N PHE A 225 5.51 5.88 -5.39
CA PHE A 225 4.19 5.79 -4.77
C PHE A 225 4.32 6.09 -3.29
N ASP A 226 3.30 6.72 -2.72
CA ASP A 226 3.12 6.87 -1.27
C ASP A 226 1.80 6.19 -0.85
N SER A 227 1.40 6.39 0.40
CA SER A 227 0.12 5.86 0.91
C SER A 227 -1.13 6.31 0.12
N ARG A 228 -1.04 7.38 -0.68
CA ARG A 228 -2.11 7.97 -1.52
C ARG A 228 -1.96 7.63 -3.00
N GLY A 229 -1.13 6.64 -3.35
CA GLY A 229 -0.93 6.18 -4.73
C GLY A 229 0.24 6.85 -5.42
N LEU A 230 0.17 7.03 -6.75
CA LEU A 230 1.28 7.55 -7.55
C LEU A 230 1.60 9.00 -7.15
N ARG A 231 2.81 9.22 -6.64
CA ARG A 231 3.29 10.52 -6.15
C ARG A 231 4.14 11.25 -7.18
N ARG A 232 4.98 10.50 -7.91
CA ARG A 232 5.97 11.08 -8.83
C ARG A 232 6.30 10.14 -9.98
N ILE A 233 6.50 10.73 -11.15
CA ILE A 233 7.06 10.11 -12.35
C ILE A 233 8.32 10.91 -12.69
N GLU A 234 9.43 10.22 -12.92
CA GLU A 234 10.67 10.86 -13.36
C GLU A 234 11.46 9.99 -14.32
N ARG A 235 12.09 10.65 -15.28
CA ARG A 235 13.08 10.04 -16.18
C ARG A 235 14.48 10.23 -15.64
N LEU A 236 15.26 9.16 -15.68
CA LEU A 236 16.65 9.13 -15.22
C LEU A 236 17.55 8.76 -16.40
N SER A 237 18.69 9.45 -16.52
CA SER A 237 19.71 9.16 -17.53
C SER A 237 20.41 7.81 -17.29
N MET A 238 20.43 7.36 -16.04
CA MET A 238 21.06 6.11 -15.62
C MET A 238 20.33 5.54 -14.41
N ARG A 239 20.40 4.21 -14.24
CA ARG A 239 19.84 3.54 -13.06
C ARG A 239 20.58 4.02 -11.80
N PRO A 240 19.85 4.47 -10.77
CA PRO A 240 20.49 5.08 -9.63
C PRO A 240 21.20 4.01 -8.79
N SER A 241 22.41 4.32 -8.32
CA SER A 241 23.35 3.35 -7.75
C SER A 241 23.61 3.54 -6.25
N LYS A 242 23.12 4.63 -5.65
CA LYS A 242 23.41 5.01 -4.26
C LYS A 242 22.15 5.49 -3.52
N SER A 243 21.50 4.54 -2.85
CA SER A 243 20.71 4.78 -1.64
C SER A 243 20.46 3.43 -0.97
N SER A 244 20.89 3.25 0.27
CA SER A 244 20.71 1.98 1.00
C SER A 244 19.55 2.00 1.99
N SER A 245 18.88 3.13 2.16
CA SER A 245 17.82 3.27 3.15
C SER A 245 16.47 2.94 2.50
N GLY A 246 15.85 1.87 2.98
CA GLY A 246 14.43 1.60 2.72
C GLY A 246 13.55 2.76 3.17
N SER A 247 12.39 2.89 2.54
CA SER A 247 11.39 3.88 2.88
C SER A 247 10.13 3.19 3.36
N ASP A 248 9.73 3.47 4.60
CA ASP A 248 8.43 3.03 5.13
C ASP A 248 7.25 3.80 4.49
N PHE A 249 7.56 4.94 3.86
CA PHE A 249 6.59 5.92 3.34
C PHE A 249 6.53 5.99 1.82
N ASN A 250 7.42 5.28 1.11
CA ASN A 250 7.39 5.26 -0.34
C ASN A 250 7.73 3.88 -0.90
N ALA A 251 7.12 3.60 -2.04
CA ALA A 251 7.42 2.43 -2.85
C ALA A 251 7.81 2.87 -4.27
N PHE A 252 8.61 2.04 -4.94
CA PHE A 252 9.30 2.43 -6.16
C PHE A 252 9.20 1.36 -7.23
N ILE A 253 8.97 1.78 -8.47
CA ILE A 253 9.22 0.98 -9.67
C ILE A 253 10.33 1.69 -10.43
N VAL A 254 11.41 0.98 -10.75
CA VAL A 254 12.56 1.54 -11.50
C VAL A 254 12.91 0.59 -12.63
N GLU A 255 12.48 0.93 -13.84
CA GLU A 255 12.60 0.07 -15.01
C GLU A 255 13.03 0.85 -16.25
N SER A 256 13.48 0.13 -17.26
CA SER A 256 13.78 0.73 -18.56
C SER A 256 12.51 1.21 -19.26
N VAL A 257 12.62 2.21 -20.13
CA VAL A 257 11.49 2.79 -20.87
C VAL A 257 10.72 1.73 -21.66
N GLU A 258 11.42 0.70 -22.14
CA GLU A 258 10.83 -0.38 -22.93
C GLU A 258 9.82 -1.22 -22.13
N ARG A 259 10.00 -1.35 -20.81
CA ARG A 259 9.06 -2.06 -19.92
C ARG A 259 7.73 -1.32 -19.76
N PHE A 260 7.64 -0.06 -20.20
CA PHE A 260 6.44 0.77 -20.09
C PHE A 260 5.76 1.01 -21.44
N TYR A 261 6.13 0.31 -22.51
CA TYR A 261 5.40 0.37 -23.77
C TYR A 261 3.94 -0.08 -23.57
N GLY A 262 3.01 0.67 -24.17
CA GLY A 262 1.58 0.44 -24.01
C GLY A 262 0.97 0.90 -22.67
N VAL A 263 1.79 1.27 -21.68
CA VAL A 263 1.28 1.78 -20.39
C VAL A 263 0.81 3.23 -20.55
N LEU A 264 -0.43 3.49 -20.16
CA LEU A 264 -1.00 4.83 -20.10
C LEU A 264 -1.09 5.34 -18.67
N VAL A 265 -1.16 6.65 -18.50
CA VAL A 265 -1.38 7.32 -17.22
C VAL A 265 -2.61 8.20 -17.33
N GLU A 266 -3.59 7.96 -16.46
CA GLU A 266 -4.73 8.84 -16.25
C GLU A 266 -4.42 9.86 -15.17
N PHE A 267 -4.88 11.10 -15.36
CA PHE A 267 -4.74 12.18 -14.39
C PHE A 267 -6.10 12.76 -14.03
N GLU A 268 -6.37 12.89 -12.74
CA GLU A 268 -7.61 13.46 -12.23
C GLU A 268 -7.41 14.02 -10.82
N HIS A 269 -7.84 15.25 -10.56
CA HIS A 269 -7.69 15.93 -9.28
C HIS A 269 -6.25 15.92 -8.71
N ASP A 270 -5.26 16.19 -9.58
CA ASP A 270 -3.83 16.05 -9.28
C ASP A 270 -3.39 14.66 -8.78
N LEU A 271 -4.24 13.64 -8.88
CA LEU A 271 -3.90 12.23 -8.76
C LEU A 271 -3.52 11.65 -10.12
N ALA A 272 -2.79 10.53 -10.08
CA ALA A 272 -2.46 9.77 -11.27
C ALA A 272 -2.60 8.27 -11.02
N ARG A 273 -3.01 7.52 -12.03
CA ARG A 273 -3.08 6.05 -11.99
C ARG A 273 -2.65 5.44 -13.31
N LEU A 274 -1.97 4.30 -13.25
CA LEU A 274 -1.52 3.59 -14.43
C LEU A 274 -2.67 2.75 -15.03
N GLN A 275 -2.67 2.67 -16.35
CA GLN A 275 -3.46 1.71 -17.11
C GLN A 275 -2.52 0.77 -17.84
N LEU A 276 -2.66 -0.51 -17.56
CA LEU A 276 -1.87 -1.55 -18.20
C LEU A 276 -2.60 -2.06 -19.46
N PRO A 277 -1.85 -2.50 -20.50
CA PRO A 277 -2.44 -3.16 -21.66
C PRO A 277 -3.28 -4.38 -21.25
N ALA A 278 -4.42 -4.58 -21.92
CA ALA A 278 -5.30 -5.71 -21.64
C ALA A 278 -4.62 -7.05 -21.98
N GLY A 279 -4.73 -8.03 -21.08
CA GLY A 279 -4.16 -9.38 -21.29
C GLY A 279 -2.66 -9.52 -21.03
N GLU A 280 -1.94 -8.41 -20.82
CA GLU A 280 -0.52 -8.45 -20.46
C GLU A 280 -0.35 -8.43 -18.93
N ALA A 281 0.40 -9.41 -18.43
CA ALA A 281 0.93 -9.43 -17.08
C ALA A 281 2.12 -8.47 -16.94
N ASN A 282 1.97 -7.19 -17.36
CA ASN A 282 2.93 -6.12 -17.05
C ASN A 282 2.85 -5.75 -15.58
N ALA A 283 2.93 -6.75 -14.70
CA ALA A 283 3.08 -6.50 -13.29
C ALA A 283 4.55 -6.10 -13.07
N PHE A 284 4.73 -5.02 -12.32
CA PHE A 284 6.04 -4.46 -12.04
C PHE A 284 6.54 -4.98 -10.70
N TYR A 285 7.85 -5.08 -10.55
CA TYR A 285 8.45 -5.29 -9.23
C TYR A 285 8.43 -3.97 -8.49
N ILE A 286 7.83 -4.00 -7.31
CA ILE A 286 7.67 -2.82 -6.45
C ILE A 286 8.63 -2.95 -5.29
N TRP A 287 9.51 -1.97 -5.13
CA TRP A 287 10.58 -1.96 -4.14
C TRP A 287 10.30 -0.93 -3.06
N ASP A 288 10.79 -1.16 -1.85
CA ASP A 288 10.79 -0.17 -0.76
C ASP A 288 12.00 0.78 -0.80
N ILE A 289 12.91 0.60 -1.77
CA ILE A 289 14.09 1.44 -1.97
C ILE A 289 14.06 2.22 -3.29
N PRO A 290 14.52 3.47 -3.33
CA PRO A 290 14.50 4.30 -4.53
C PRO A 290 15.54 3.91 -5.59
N CYS A 291 16.51 3.07 -5.21
CA CYS A 291 17.60 2.60 -6.06
C CYS A 291 17.71 1.06 -6.01
N PRO A 292 16.71 0.34 -6.53
CA PRO A 292 16.71 -1.11 -6.43
C PRO A 292 17.84 -1.75 -7.27
N PRO A 293 18.44 -2.85 -6.81
CA PRO A 293 19.31 -3.68 -7.63
C PRO A 293 18.55 -4.25 -8.83
N THR A 294 19.27 -4.76 -9.84
CA THR A 294 18.61 -5.48 -10.94
C THR A 294 18.21 -6.88 -10.44
N LEU A 295 17.18 -7.47 -11.03
CA LEU A 295 16.64 -8.75 -10.56
C LEU A 295 17.66 -9.89 -10.74
N GLU A 296 18.47 -9.81 -11.80
CA GLU A 296 19.55 -10.79 -12.09
C GLU A 296 20.61 -10.78 -10.98
N ARG A 297 20.79 -9.66 -10.29
CA ARG A 297 21.70 -9.57 -9.13
C ARG A 297 21.10 -10.13 -7.85
N CYS A 298 19.77 -10.28 -7.79
CA CYS A 298 19.06 -10.74 -6.59
C CYS A 298 18.76 -12.24 -6.62
N PHE A 299 18.56 -12.80 -7.80
CA PHE A 299 18.13 -14.19 -7.97
C PHE A 299 19.05 -14.94 -8.94
N ASP A 300 19.90 -15.80 -8.39
CA ASP A 300 20.68 -16.75 -9.20
C ASP A 300 19.75 -17.85 -9.72
N ASN A 301 19.80 -18.16 -11.02
CA ASN A 301 19.12 -19.28 -11.65
C ASN A 301 17.59 -19.32 -11.44
N LEU A 302 16.89 -18.26 -11.85
CA LEU A 302 15.44 -18.34 -12.04
C LEU A 302 15.14 -19.21 -13.26
N SER A 303 14.86 -20.50 -13.06
CA SER A 303 14.33 -21.37 -14.11
C SER A 303 13.00 -20.86 -14.69
N HIS A 304 12.29 -20.01 -13.93
CA HIS A 304 11.09 -19.31 -14.36
C HIS A 304 11.09 -17.86 -13.86
N PRO A 305 10.63 -16.89 -14.67
CA PRO A 305 10.49 -15.50 -14.23
C PRO A 305 9.56 -15.44 -13.03
N LEU A 306 9.99 -14.74 -11.97
CA LEU A 306 9.14 -14.51 -10.80
C LEU A 306 7.87 -13.79 -11.25
N SER A 307 6.73 -14.20 -10.68
CA SER A 307 5.53 -13.39 -10.79
C SER A 307 5.81 -12.05 -10.10
N PRO A 308 5.51 -10.91 -10.74
CA PRO A 308 5.84 -9.62 -10.16
C PRO A 308 5.16 -9.44 -8.80
N CYS A 309 5.92 -8.90 -7.86
CA CYS A 309 5.57 -8.85 -6.45
C CYS A 309 6.18 -7.62 -5.77
N HIS A 310 5.85 -7.44 -4.49
CA HIS A 310 6.48 -6.43 -3.65
C HIS A 310 7.75 -7.03 -3.03
N LEU A 311 8.85 -6.31 -3.16
CA LEU A 311 10.17 -6.69 -2.70
C LEU A 311 10.60 -5.72 -1.60
N GLY A 312 10.62 -6.21 -0.36
CA GLY A 312 11.18 -5.49 0.78
C GLY A 312 12.69 -5.71 0.88
N THR A 313 13.40 -4.71 1.40
CA THR A 313 14.84 -4.76 1.61
C THR A 313 15.21 -4.59 3.07
N VAL A 314 16.32 -5.23 3.47
CA VAL A 314 16.84 -5.17 4.83
C VAL A 314 18.30 -4.72 4.77
N GLN A 315 18.63 -3.66 5.52
CA GLN A 315 20.02 -3.23 5.67
C GLN A 315 20.72 -4.09 6.72
N LEU A 316 21.61 -4.98 6.28
CA LEU A 316 22.33 -5.91 7.17
C LEU A 316 23.42 -5.25 8.03
N ARG A 317 23.79 -3.99 7.77
CA ARG A 317 24.85 -3.32 8.51
C ARG A 317 24.38 -3.04 9.93
N GLY A 318 25.10 -3.56 10.93
CA GLY A 318 24.73 -3.43 12.34
C GLY A 318 23.59 -4.37 12.77
N CYS A 319 23.21 -5.34 11.93
CA CYS A 319 22.27 -6.39 12.31
C CYS A 319 22.97 -7.45 13.15
N THR A 320 22.35 -7.82 14.26
CA THR A 320 22.80 -8.91 15.14
C THR A 320 22.04 -10.21 14.89
N GLY A 321 20.92 -10.14 14.16
CA GLY A 321 20.11 -11.29 13.80
C GLY A 321 18.88 -10.91 12.97
N ILE A 322 18.19 -11.90 12.42
CA ILE A 322 16.89 -11.74 11.75
C ILE A 322 15.91 -12.79 12.26
N THR A 323 14.69 -12.38 12.60
CA THR A 323 13.59 -13.31 12.91
C THR A 323 12.59 -13.34 11.77
N PHE A 324 12.22 -14.55 11.34
CA PHE A 324 11.15 -14.78 10.36
C PHE A 324 9.91 -15.32 11.07
N PHE A 325 8.75 -14.69 10.86
CA PHE A 325 7.45 -15.19 11.30
C PHE A 325 6.75 -15.89 10.14
N MET A 326 6.49 -17.19 10.27
CA MET A 326 6.08 -18.04 9.15
C MET A 326 4.96 -19.00 9.57
N SER A 327 4.09 -19.35 8.63
CA SER A 327 3.15 -20.47 8.78
C SER A 327 2.95 -21.14 7.42
N GLY A 328 2.96 -22.47 7.41
CA GLY A 328 2.94 -23.24 6.16
C GLY A 328 4.10 -22.88 5.24
N ALA A 329 3.80 -22.41 4.03
CA ALA A 329 4.77 -22.04 3.01
C ALA A 329 4.99 -20.52 2.88
N SER A 330 4.53 -19.73 3.84
CA SER A 330 4.47 -18.28 3.73
C SER A 330 5.16 -17.58 4.90
N THR A 331 5.96 -16.58 4.56
CA THR A 331 6.52 -15.60 5.51
C THR A 331 5.53 -14.46 5.68
N TYR A 332 5.12 -14.21 6.92
CA TYR A 332 4.15 -13.17 7.26
C TYR A 332 4.80 -11.87 7.74
N ALA A 333 5.95 -11.96 8.39
CA ALA A 333 6.74 -10.81 8.80
C ALA A 333 8.22 -11.19 8.96
N VAL A 334 9.09 -10.20 8.82
CA VAL A 334 10.53 -10.30 9.06
C VAL A 334 10.92 -9.19 10.03
N HIS A 335 11.61 -9.55 11.11
CA HIS A 335 12.16 -8.60 12.06
C HIS A 335 13.68 -8.60 11.98
N VAL A 336 14.26 -7.41 11.96
CA VAL A 336 15.70 -7.21 11.87
C VAL A 336 16.22 -6.76 13.23
N HIS A 337 17.03 -7.60 13.86
CA HIS A 337 17.60 -7.31 15.17
C HIS A 337 18.80 -6.39 15.01
N THR A 338 18.77 -5.28 15.73
CA THR A 338 19.89 -4.32 15.84
C THR A 338 20.09 -3.96 17.31
N SER A 339 21.17 -3.27 17.66
CA SER A 339 21.39 -2.80 19.04
C SER A 339 20.24 -1.95 19.57
N ASN A 340 19.53 -1.22 18.70
CA ASN A 340 18.42 -0.35 19.08
C ASN A 340 17.05 -1.06 19.03
N ARG A 341 16.96 -2.19 18.32
CA ARG A 341 15.75 -3.01 18.22
C ARG A 341 16.13 -4.49 18.42
N PRO A 342 16.43 -4.90 19.67
CA PRO A 342 16.86 -6.26 19.94
C PRO A 342 15.70 -7.27 20.01
N PHE A 343 14.45 -6.80 20.17
CA PHE A 343 13.29 -7.66 20.40
C PHE A 343 12.31 -7.63 19.23
N ALA A 344 11.90 -8.82 18.78
CA ALA A 344 10.92 -8.98 17.70
C ALA A 344 9.45 -8.87 18.14
N GLN A 345 9.20 -8.57 19.43
CA GLN A 345 7.87 -8.57 20.04
C GLN A 345 6.91 -7.62 19.32
N ALA A 346 7.32 -6.37 19.05
CA ALA A 346 6.48 -5.41 18.35
C ALA A 346 6.11 -5.87 16.92
N THR A 347 7.00 -6.60 16.25
CA THR A 347 6.71 -7.17 14.92
C THR A 347 5.73 -8.34 15.00
N PHE A 348 5.80 -9.15 16.06
CA PHE A 348 4.81 -10.19 16.32
C PHE A 348 3.43 -9.61 16.65
N GLU A 349 3.38 -8.62 17.53
CA GLU A 349 2.15 -7.95 17.96
C GLU A 349 1.46 -7.21 16.80
N ALA A 350 2.22 -6.74 15.82
CA ALA A 350 1.68 -6.14 14.60
C ALA A 350 0.99 -7.16 13.66
N LEU A 351 1.15 -8.47 13.88
CA LEU A 351 0.41 -9.49 13.13
C LEU A 351 -1.04 -9.53 13.60
N PRO A 352 -2.01 -9.78 12.70
CA PRO A 352 -3.39 -10.07 13.09
C PRO A 352 -3.45 -11.18 14.17
N ILE A 353 -4.34 -11.05 15.16
CA ILE A 353 -4.48 -11.99 16.28
C ILE A 353 -4.62 -13.44 15.79
N ALA A 354 -5.40 -13.67 14.73
CA ALA A 354 -5.54 -15.00 14.12
C ALA A 354 -4.19 -15.56 13.62
N ARG A 355 -3.31 -14.71 13.07
CA ARG A 355 -1.97 -15.12 12.64
C ARG A 355 -1.03 -15.31 13.82
N GLN A 356 -1.11 -14.49 14.86
CA GLN A 356 -0.30 -14.66 16.08
C GLN A 356 -0.45 -16.07 16.66
N ARG A 357 -1.66 -16.66 16.58
CA ARG A 357 -1.95 -18.04 17.03
C ARG A 357 -1.38 -19.15 16.14
N MET A 358 -0.96 -18.83 14.91
CA MET A 358 -0.57 -19.82 13.89
C MET A 358 0.88 -19.72 13.43
N VAL A 359 1.55 -18.59 13.71
CA VAL A 359 2.91 -18.37 13.23
C VAL A 359 3.91 -19.07 14.14
N SER A 360 4.85 -19.78 13.51
CA SER A 360 6.12 -20.14 14.12
C SER A 360 7.14 -19.05 13.81
N TRP A 361 8.15 -18.91 14.66
CA TRP A 361 9.23 -17.96 14.43
C TRP A 361 10.59 -18.66 14.36
N VAL A 362 11.47 -18.16 13.50
CA VAL A 362 12.85 -18.65 13.36
C VAL A 362 13.79 -17.46 13.49
N TYR A 363 14.55 -17.42 14.59
CA TYR A 363 15.65 -16.48 14.76
C TYR A 363 16.92 -17.02 14.09
N VAL A 364 17.59 -16.17 13.32
CA VAL A 364 18.88 -16.43 12.70
C VAL A 364 19.88 -15.41 13.24
N PRO A 365 20.82 -15.81 14.11
CA PRO A 365 21.88 -14.91 14.53
C PRO A 365 22.76 -14.56 13.33
N ILE A 366 23.19 -13.30 13.26
CA ILE A 366 24.08 -12.81 12.22
C ILE A 366 25.38 -12.41 12.87
N ASP A 367 26.42 -13.18 12.55
CA ASP A 367 27.79 -12.81 12.85
C ASP A 367 28.56 -12.74 11.53
N GLY A 368 28.97 -11.53 11.15
CA GLY A 368 29.64 -11.25 9.88
C GLY A 368 28.72 -11.01 8.67
N GLN A 369 29.29 -11.15 7.47
CA GLN A 369 28.62 -10.79 6.22
C GLN A 369 27.81 -11.97 5.67
N ILE A 370 26.48 -11.81 5.58
CA ILE A 370 25.61 -12.73 4.85
C ILE A 370 25.72 -12.44 3.36
N THR A 371 25.86 -13.50 2.58
CA THR A 371 25.91 -13.41 1.11
C THR A 371 24.60 -13.87 0.48
N LYS A 372 23.87 -14.81 1.10
CA LYS A 372 22.58 -15.31 0.56
C LYS A 372 21.66 -15.91 1.62
N PHE A 373 20.35 -15.71 1.43
CA PHE A 373 19.27 -16.46 2.08
C PHE A 373 18.49 -17.26 1.03
N GLY A 374 18.04 -18.45 1.39
CA GLY A 374 17.14 -19.24 0.54
C GLY A 374 16.25 -20.17 1.35
N PHE A 375 15.06 -20.45 0.83
CA PHE A 375 14.19 -21.50 1.36
C PHE A 375 14.30 -22.72 0.46
N SER A 376 14.43 -23.91 1.05
CA SER A 376 14.40 -25.17 0.31
C SER A 376 13.23 -26.02 0.79
N HIS A 377 12.49 -26.59 -0.16
CA HIS A 377 11.57 -27.68 0.15
C HIS A 377 12.40 -28.93 0.44
N VAL A 378 12.24 -29.50 1.63
CA VAL A 378 12.80 -30.82 1.91
C VAL A 378 11.89 -31.84 1.22
N SER A 379 12.49 -32.69 0.37
CA SER A 379 11.76 -33.76 -0.32
C SER A 379 11.02 -34.65 0.69
N LYS A 380 9.79 -35.01 0.34
CA LYS A 380 8.90 -35.84 1.17
C LYS A 380 9.62 -37.17 1.50
N ARG A 381 9.94 -37.40 2.78
CA ARG A 381 10.07 -38.76 3.31
C ARG A 381 8.67 -39.27 3.63
N ALA A 382 8.39 -40.54 3.34
CA ALA A 382 7.10 -41.16 3.67
C ALA A 382 6.77 -40.93 5.16
N GLY A 383 5.58 -40.40 5.44
CA GLY A 383 5.11 -40.10 6.80
C GLY A 383 5.35 -38.66 7.31
N ASN A 384 6.01 -37.77 6.56
CA ASN A 384 6.19 -36.37 6.98
C ASN A 384 5.41 -35.38 6.09
N VAL A 385 4.65 -34.49 6.75
CA VAL A 385 4.08 -33.28 6.14
C VAL A 385 5.21 -32.43 5.56
N SER A 386 4.98 -31.79 4.41
CA SER A 386 5.93 -30.87 3.74
C SER A 386 6.67 -29.97 4.74
N ARG A 387 7.98 -30.21 4.93
CA ARG A 387 8.83 -29.36 5.78
C ARG A 387 9.63 -28.38 4.91
N GLN A 388 9.48 -27.09 5.18
CA GLN A 388 10.38 -26.09 4.63
C GLN A 388 11.63 -25.97 5.50
N SER A 389 12.80 -25.83 4.89
CA SER A 389 14.06 -25.53 5.57
C SER A 389 14.58 -24.18 5.13
N LEU A 390 15.06 -23.39 6.08
CA LEU A 390 15.78 -22.15 5.82
C LEU A 390 17.27 -22.48 5.63
N LEU A 391 17.83 -22.06 4.51
CA LEU A 391 19.26 -22.11 4.19
C LEU A 391 19.84 -20.71 4.33
N VAL A 392 20.91 -20.61 5.12
CA VAL A 392 21.64 -19.36 5.33
C VAL A 392 23.09 -19.59 4.90
N ALA A 393 23.54 -18.84 3.90
CA ALA A 393 24.94 -18.86 3.47
C ALA A 393 25.64 -17.59 3.98
N ALA A 394 26.62 -17.78 4.85
CA ALA A 394 27.50 -16.73 5.33
C ALA A 394 28.87 -16.87 4.63
N LYS A 395 29.61 -15.76 4.55
CA LYS A 395 30.95 -15.73 3.94
C LYS A 395 31.94 -16.74 4.56
N HIS A 396 31.65 -17.27 5.76
CA HIS A 396 32.47 -18.23 6.49
C HIS A 396 31.75 -19.56 6.81
N GLY A 397 30.67 -19.91 6.10
CA GLY A 397 30.02 -21.23 6.25
C GLY A 397 28.55 -21.25 5.82
N THR A 398 28.01 -22.45 5.60
CA THR A 398 26.60 -22.68 5.26
C THR A 398 25.88 -23.31 6.44
N TYR A 399 24.81 -22.68 6.92
CA TYR A 399 23.98 -23.18 8.01
C TYR A 399 22.62 -23.64 7.49
N ARG A 400 22.18 -24.84 7.89
CA ARG A 400 20.86 -25.37 7.59
C ARG A 400 20.06 -25.52 8.88
N ARG A 401 18.95 -24.81 9.00
CA ARG A 401 18.06 -24.90 10.17
C ARG A 401 16.67 -25.35 9.74
N THR A 402 16.21 -26.45 10.33
CA THR A 402 14.81 -26.88 10.25
C THR A 402 14.03 -26.20 11.38
N PRO A 403 12.84 -25.62 11.11
CA PRO A 403 11.97 -25.14 12.18
C PRO A 403 11.64 -26.30 13.13
N HIS A 404 11.90 -26.11 14.43
CA HIS A 404 11.40 -27.01 15.46
C HIS A 404 10.01 -26.52 15.85
N TRP A 405 9.00 -27.34 15.59
CA TRP A 405 7.66 -27.15 16.11
C TRP A 405 7.71 -27.49 17.60
N ALA A 406 7.55 -26.50 18.47
CA ALA A 406 7.28 -26.77 19.88
C ALA A 406 5.83 -27.28 20.01
N PRO A 407 5.56 -28.24 20.92
CA PRO A 407 4.23 -28.84 21.09
C PRO A 407 3.15 -27.85 21.51
#